data_AF-A0A4R9LVN1-F1
#
_entry.id   AF-A0A4R9LVN1-F1
#
_cell.length_a   1.000
_cell.length_b   1.000
_cell.length_c   1.000
_cell.angle_alpha   90.00
_cell.angle_beta   90.00
_cell.angle_gamma   90.00
#
_symmetry.space_group_name_H-M   'P 1'
#
loop_
_entity.id
_entity.type
_entity.pdbx_description
1 polymer ?
#
loop_
_entity_poly.entity_id
_entity_poly.type
_entity_poly.pdbx_seq_one_letter_code
_entity_poly.pdbx_strand_id
1 'polypeptide(L)'
;MTNGNIKTDSWTSIWKSGSFSVDAAELESLLEKAPDMFPFLALDENDKELMLAWGKISSLREAIVSGHGTYYSRSRNKPWVKGEESGHLQNLNEILISLDPFYVLYKTKQIGAACHTGYYSCFFRQILSNEEVKFVYKDKVEGLK
;
A
#
# COMPACT_ATOMS: atom_id res chain seq x y z
N MET A 1 31.18 -6.84 9.91
CA MET A 1 31.11 -5.38 9.77
C MET A 1 29.65 -5.00 9.86
N THR A 2 29.18 -4.70 11.06
CA THR A 2 27.80 -4.29 11.35
C THR A 2 27.82 -2.78 11.55
N ASN A 3 26.97 -2.02 10.83
CA ASN A 3 26.46 -0.71 11.27
C ASN A 3 25.41 -0.20 10.27
N GLY A 4 24.22 -0.81 10.32
CA GLY A 4 22.98 -0.23 9.80
C GLY A 4 22.05 -0.03 10.99
N ASN A 5 22.25 1.04 11.76
CA ASN A 5 21.29 1.43 12.80
C ASN A 5 20.04 1.96 12.10
N ILE A 6 19.13 1.05 11.72
CA ILE A 6 17.78 1.41 11.30
C ILE A 6 17.16 2.17 12.45
N LYS A 7 16.96 3.47 12.27
CA LYS A 7 16.22 4.30 13.23
C LYS A 7 14.80 3.78 13.27
N THR A 8 14.45 3.11 14.38
CA THR A 8 13.14 2.51 14.66
C THR A 8 12.00 3.53 14.64
N ASP A 9 12.34 4.82 14.71
CA ASP A 9 11.39 5.93 14.86
C ASP A 9 11.12 6.65 13.52
N SER A 10 11.55 6.08 12.39
CA SER A 10 11.40 6.70 11.06
C SER A 10 10.99 5.70 9.99
N TRP A 11 10.14 6.16 9.08
CA TRP A 11 9.82 5.45 7.85
C TRP A 11 11.09 5.10 7.09
N THR A 12 11.30 3.82 6.81
CA THR A 12 12.42 3.36 5.98
C THR A 12 11.89 3.02 4.60
N SER A 13 12.34 3.75 3.59
CA SER A 13 12.11 3.38 2.19
C SER A 13 12.97 2.16 1.87
N ILE A 14 12.35 1.04 1.51
CA ILE A 14 13.04 -0.22 1.22
C ILE A 14 13.15 -0.49 -0.28
N TRP A 15 12.27 0.12 -1.07
CA TRP A 15 12.16 -0.09 -2.51
C TRP A 15 11.69 1.18 -3.18
N LYS A 16 12.32 1.54 -4.30
CA LYS A 16 11.96 2.69 -5.13
C LYS A 16 12.19 2.37 -6.60
N SER A 17 11.14 2.49 -7.41
CA SER A 17 11.18 2.36 -8.88
C SER A 17 11.98 1.14 -9.37
N GLY A 18 11.75 -0.04 -8.75
CA GLY A 18 12.39 -1.30 -9.14
C GLY A 18 13.73 -1.60 -8.46
N SER A 19 14.24 -0.69 -7.63
CA SER A 19 15.52 -0.85 -6.94
C SER A 19 15.36 -0.88 -5.42
N PHE A 20 16.08 -1.78 -4.75
CA PHE A 20 16.12 -1.78 -3.29
C PHE A 20 17.01 -0.64 -2.77
N SER A 21 16.59 -0.03 -1.68
CA SER A 21 17.37 0.99 -0.96
C SER A 21 18.13 0.41 0.24
N VAL A 22 17.91 -0.86 0.54
CA VAL A 22 18.55 -1.66 1.58
C VAL A 22 19.17 -2.90 0.94
N ASP A 23 20.17 -3.50 1.58
CA ASP A 23 20.71 -4.78 1.11
C ASP A 23 19.79 -5.96 1.46
N ALA A 24 20.12 -7.15 0.93
CA ALA A 24 19.30 -8.34 1.14
C ALA A 24 19.25 -8.79 2.61
N ALA A 25 20.34 -8.64 3.37
CA ALA A 25 20.37 -9.05 4.77
C ALA A 25 19.55 -8.10 5.63
N GLU A 26 19.63 -6.80 5.36
CA GLU A 26 18.81 -5.77 5.99
C GLU A 26 17.32 -5.98 5.68
N LEU A 27 16.96 -6.27 4.42
CA LEU A 27 15.58 -6.59 4.05
C LEU A 27 15.04 -7.79 4.83
N GLU A 28 15.77 -8.90 4.88
CA GLU A 28 15.31 -10.08 5.61
C GLU A 28 15.18 -9.81 7.11
N SER A 29 16.12 -9.07 7.71
CA SER A 29 16.03 -8.66 9.13
C SER A 29 14.82 -7.76 9.42
N LEU A 30 14.43 -6.90 8.47
CA LEU A 30 13.19 -6.12 8.56
C LEU A 30 11.96 -7.02 8.51
N LEU A 31 11.92 -7.97 7.56
CA LEU A 31 10.78 -8.86 7.35
C LEU A 31 10.57 -9.87 8.48
N GLU A 32 11.63 -10.30 9.17
CA GLU A 32 11.55 -11.18 10.35
C GLU A 32 10.74 -10.58 11.51
N LYS A 33 10.65 -9.25 11.59
CA LYS A 33 9.88 -8.53 12.62
C LYS A 33 8.39 -8.42 12.28
N ALA A 34 7.99 -8.79 11.06
CA ALA A 34 6.62 -8.63 10.62
C ALA A 34 5.70 -9.64 11.33
N PRO A 35 4.53 -9.22 11.82
CA PRO A 35 3.52 -10.16 12.29
C PRO A 35 2.93 -10.96 11.13
N ASP A 36 2.16 -12.00 11.44
CA ASP A 36 1.51 -12.86 10.43
C ASP A 36 0.64 -12.08 9.41
N MET A 37 0.07 -10.95 9.84
CA MET A 37 -0.74 -10.06 9.02
C MET A 37 -0.65 -8.64 9.56
N PHE A 38 -0.47 -7.66 8.67
CA PHE A 38 -0.27 -6.26 9.04
C PHE A 38 -0.95 -5.30 8.04
N PRO A 39 -1.24 -4.06 8.45
CA PRO A 39 -1.81 -3.03 7.58
C PRO A 39 -0.88 -2.55 6.46
N PHE A 40 -1.48 -2.32 5.30
CA PHE A 40 -0.89 -1.68 4.13
C PHE A 40 -1.74 -0.45 3.81
N LEU A 41 -1.15 0.74 3.89
CA LEU A 41 -1.75 1.99 3.44
C LEU A 41 -1.22 2.30 2.05
N ALA A 42 -2.11 2.61 1.11
CA ALA A 42 -1.73 3.10 -0.20
C ALA A 42 -2.06 4.58 -0.34
N LEU A 43 -1.07 5.33 -0.82
CA LEU A 43 -1.18 6.70 -1.25
C LEU A 43 -0.96 6.80 -2.76
N ASP A 44 -1.55 7.82 -3.35
CA ASP A 44 -1.25 8.25 -4.70
C ASP A 44 0.06 9.07 -4.74
N GLU A 45 0.54 9.39 -5.93
CA GLU A 45 1.79 10.14 -6.16
C GLU A 45 1.78 11.56 -5.57
N ASN A 46 0.58 12.09 -5.29
CA ASN A 46 0.34 13.37 -4.64
C ASN A 46 0.01 13.24 -3.14
N ASP A 47 0.41 12.14 -2.50
CA ASP A 47 0.15 11.79 -1.10
C ASP A 47 -1.35 11.73 -0.72
N LYS A 48 -2.25 11.58 -1.70
CA LYS A 48 -3.69 11.36 -1.45
C LYS A 48 -3.93 9.95 -0.95
N GLU A 49 -4.69 9.78 0.13
CA GLU A 49 -5.03 8.47 0.67
C GLU A 49 -5.95 7.72 -0.29
N LEU A 50 -5.57 6.50 -0.66
CA LEU A 50 -6.34 5.67 -1.59
C LEU A 50 -7.12 4.59 -0.86
N MET A 51 -6.44 3.76 -0.08
CA MET A 51 -7.07 2.65 0.61
C MET A 51 -6.19 2.11 1.73
N LEU A 52 -6.84 1.41 2.67
CA LEU A 52 -6.20 0.55 3.66
C LEU A 52 -6.59 -0.90 3.39
N ALA A 53 -5.62 -1.80 3.44
CA ALA A 53 -5.86 -3.23 3.31
C ALA A 53 -4.95 -4.04 4.24
N TRP A 54 -5.26 -5.33 4.37
CA TRP A 54 -4.40 -6.28 5.05
C TRP A 54 -3.39 -6.85 4.06
N GLY A 55 -2.18 -7.10 4.53
CA GLY A 55 -1.19 -7.88 3.82
C GLY A 55 -0.39 -8.78 4.75
N LYS A 56 0.45 -9.59 4.13
CA LYS A 56 1.44 -10.49 4.73
C LYS A 56 2.79 -10.27 4.05
N ILE A 57 3.83 -10.91 4.56
CA ILE A 57 5.15 -10.96 3.88
C ILE A 57 5.00 -11.46 2.43
N SER A 58 4.14 -12.45 2.17
CA SER A 58 3.94 -12.98 0.82
C SER A 58 3.36 -11.95 -0.16
N SER A 59 2.43 -11.11 0.27
CA SER A 59 1.93 -10.02 -0.57
C SER A 59 2.95 -8.90 -0.76
N LEU A 60 3.80 -8.62 0.23
CA LEU A 60 4.88 -7.64 0.09
C LEU A 60 5.96 -8.11 -0.90
N ARG A 61 6.37 -9.39 -0.82
CA ARG A 61 7.31 -9.98 -1.80
C ARG A 61 6.72 -9.94 -3.22
N GLU A 62 5.46 -10.29 -3.38
CA GLU A 62 4.77 -10.21 -4.67
C GLU A 62 4.67 -8.77 -5.18
N ALA A 63 4.42 -7.79 -4.32
CA ALA A 63 4.42 -6.38 -4.68
C ALA A 63 5.78 -5.92 -5.21
N ILE A 64 6.87 -6.31 -4.54
CA ILE A 64 8.23 -6.01 -4.96
C ILE A 64 8.56 -6.61 -6.33
N VAL A 65 8.14 -7.85 -6.58
CA VAL A 65 8.39 -8.57 -7.85
C VAL A 65 7.54 -8.01 -8.98
N SER A 66 6.24 -7.85 -8.74
CA SER A 66 5.28 -7.41 -9.76
C SER A 66 5.36 -5.92 -10.07
N GLY A 67 5.87 -5.10 -9.14
CA GLY A 67 5.83 -3.64 -9.22
C GLY A 67 4.42 -3.05 -9.04
N HIS A 68 3.46 -3.84 -8.54
CA HIS A 68 2.08 -3.42 -8.35
C HIS A 68 1.63 -3.54 -6.90
N GLY A 69 0.65 -2.72 -6.51
CA GLY A 69 0.04 -2.79 -5.18
C GLY A 69 -0.59 -4.15 -4.93
N THR A 70 0.09 -5.01 -4.16
CA THR A 70 -0.38 -6.35 -3.81
C THR A 70 -0.74 -6.42 -2.33
N TYR A 71 -1.88 -7.04 -2.05
CA TYR A 71 -2.44 -7.19 -0.71
C TYR A 71 -2.82 -8.64 -0.44
N TYR A 72 -3.29 -8.95 0.77
CA TYR A 72 -3.74 -10.29 1.15
C TYR A 72 -5.25 -10.36 1.31
N SER A 73 -5.89 -11.24 0.55
CA SER A 73 -7.32 -11.50 0.67
C SER A 73 -7.55 -12.53 1.77
N ARG A 74 -8.15 -12.12 2.88
CA ARG A 74 -8.47 -13.02 4.00
C ARG A 74 -9.52 -14.08 3.63
N SER A 75 -10.48 -13.72 2.79
CA SER A 75 -11.52 -14.65 2.32
C SER A 75 -10.99 -15.65 1.28
N ARG A 76 -10.10 -15.22 0.39
CA ARG A 76 -9.47 -16.10 -0.62
C ARG A 76 -8.19 -16.80 -0.11
N ASN A 77 -7.74 -16.44 1.09
CA ASN A 77 -6.53 -16.93 1.75
C ASN A 77 -5.26 -16.84 0.86
N LYS A 78 -5.16 -15.82 0.00
CA LYS A 78 -4.06 -15.66 -0.97
C LYS A 78 -3.73 -14.18 -1.24
N PRO A 79 -2.49 -13.87 -1.68
CA PRO A 79 -2.16 -12.57 -2.24
C PRO A 79 -3.03 -12.25 -3.46
N TRP A 80 -3.24 -10.96 -3.73
CA TRP A 80 -3.92 -10.48 -4.93
C TRP A 80 -3.37 -9.13 -5.37
N VAL A 81 -3.22 -8.94 -6.68
CA VAL A 81 -2.73 -7.69 -7.26
C VAL A 81 -3.91 -6.75 -7.45
N LYS A 82 -3.83 -5.52 -6.91
CA LYS A 82 -4.89 -4.54 -7.02
C LYS A 82 -5.12 -4.17 -8.47
N GLY A 83 -6.33 -4.42 -8.93
CA GLY A 83 -6.76 -4.10 -10.28
C GLY A 83 -6.48 -5.19 -11.32
N GLU A 84 -5.99 -6.37 -10.92
CA GLU A 84 -5.71 -7.49 -11.84
C GLU A 84 -6.94 -7.90 -12.66
N GLU A 85 -8.13 -7.82 -12.06
CA GLU A 85 -9.40 -8.15 -12.72
C GLU A 85 -10.05 -6.92 -13.40
N SER A 86 -9.97 -5.73 -12.80
CA SER A 86 -10.70 -4.52 -13.24
C SER A 86 -9.89 -3.53 -14.10
N GLY A 87 -8.60 -3.79 -14.31
CA GLY A 87 -7.66 -2.83 -14.90
C GLY A 87 -7.31 -1.60 -14.03
N HIS A 88 -7.96 -1.39 -12.88
CA HIS A 88 -7.66 -0.32 -11.94
C HIS A 88 -6.40 -0.57 -11.08
N LEU A 89 -5.25 -0.55 -11.74
CA LEU A 89 -3.95 -0.90 -11.18
C LEU A 89 -3.37 0.16 -10.24
N GLN A 90 -2.52 -0.28 -9.33
CA GLN A 90 -1.66 0.56 -8.51
C GLN A 90 -0.21 0.31 -8.89
N ASN A 91 0.40 1.20 -9.65
CA ASN A 91 1.81 1.05 -10.04
C ASN A 91 2.67 1.56 -8.90
N LEU A 92 3.53 0.71 -8.33
CA LEU A 92 4.36 1.09 -7.18
C LEU A 92 5.49 2.03 -7.60
N ASN A 93 5.62 3.13 -6.88
CA ASN A 93 6.75 4.05 -6.97
C ASN A 93 7.71 3.84 -5.80
N GLU A 94 7.17 3.66 -4.59
CA GLU A 94 7.95 3.52 -3.36
C GLU A 94 7.24 2.62 -2.34
N ILE A 95 8.01 1.87 -1.57
CA ILE A 95 7.54 1.08 -0.43
C ILE A 95 8.30 1.53 0.82
N LEU A 96 7.55 1.96 1.84
CA LEU A 96 8.09 2.31 3.14
C LEU A 96 7.58 1.35 4.21
N ILE A 97 8.42 1.07 5.21
CA ILE A 97 8.09 0.23 6.37
C ILE A 97 8.24 1.04 7.66
N SER A 98 7.25 0.90 8.54
CA SER A 98 7.32 1.21 9.96
C SER A 98 7.50 -0.11 10.72
N LEU A 99 8.33 -0.13 11.77
CA LEU A 99 8.62 -1.34 12.53
C LEU A 99 7.87 -1.44 13.86
N ASP A 100 7.52 -0.30 14.46
CA ASP A 100 6.79 -0.27 15.72
C ASP A 100 5.72 0.83 15.72
N PRO A 101 4.45 0.47 15.50
CA PRO A 101 3.95 -0.82 15.02
C PRO A 101 4.30 -1.13 13.56
N PHE A 102 4.26 -2.42 13.18
CA PHE A 102 4.65 -2.89 11.85
C PHE A 102 3.62 -2.53 10.77
N TYR A 103 3.96 -1.59 9.88
CA TYR A 103 3.09 -1.13 8.79
C TYR A 103 3.85 -0.98 7.48
N VAL A 104 3.12 -1.13 6.36
CA VAL A 104 3.61 -0.80 5.03
C VAL A 104 2.88 0.41 4.48
N LEU A 105 3.63 1.32 3.87
CA LEU A 105 3.12 2.44 3.08
C LEU A 105 3.55 2.25 1.63
N TYR A 106 2.59 2.16 0.73
CA TYR A 106 2.81 2.19 -0.70
C TYR A 106 2.58 3.62 -1.21
N LYS A 107 3.58 4.18 -1.89
CA LYS A 107 3.36 5.30 -2.80
C LYS A 107 3.18 4.77 -4.20
N THR A 108 2.05 5.12 -4.82
CA THR A 108 1.63 4.52 -6.08
C THR A 108 1.24 5.58 -7.09
N LYS A 109 1.29 5.23 -8.37
CA LYS A 109 0.52 5.90 -9.41
C LYS A 109 -0.76 5.10 -9.63
N GLN A 110 -1.89 5.64 -9.17
CA GLN A 110 -3.19 4.97 -9.29
C GLN A 110 -3.73 5.10 -10.73
N ILE A 111 -4.12 3.97 -11.31
CA ILE A 111 -4.87 3.90 -12.57
C ILE A 111 -6.33 3.60 -12.23
N GLY A 112 -7.26 4.42 -12.69
CA GLY A 112 -8.68 4.19 -12.44
C GLY A 112 -9.07 4.38 -10.97
N ALA A 113 -9.99 3.55 -10.47
CA ALA A 113 -10.49 3.62 -9.10
C ALA A 113 -9.70 2.73 -8.11
N ALA A 114 -9.25 3.30 -6.98
CA ALA A 114 -8.77 2.47 -5.87
C ALA A 114 -9.93 1.75 -5.17
N CYS A 115 -11.12 2.36 -5.10
CA CYS A 115 -12.28 1.80 -4.43
C CYS A 115 -13.11 0.90 -5.35
N HIS A 116 -13.54 -0.25 -4.82
CA HIS A 116 -14.45 -1.18 -5.52
C HIS A 116 -15.83 -0.58 -5.84
N THR A 117 -16.18 0.58 -5.27
CA THR A 117 -17.44 1.30 -5.56
C THR A 117 -17.32 2.28 -6.72
N GLY A 118 -16.12 2.42 -7.30
CA GLY A 118 -15.81 3.29 -8.44
C GLY A 118 -15.21 4.64 -8.06
N TYR A 119 -15.11 4.99 -6.76
CA TYR A 119 -14.44 6.22 -6.36
C TYR A 119 -12.91 6.08 -6.44
N TYR A 120 -12.25 7.21 -6.73
CA TYR A 120 -10.79 7.27 -6.81
C TYR A 120 -10.11 6.75 -5.53
N SER A 121 -10.66 7.11 -4.37
CA SER A 121 -10.22 6.67 -3.05
C SER A 121 -11.36 5.97 -2.31
N CYS A 122 -11.04 5.01 -1.44
CA CYS A 122 -11.98 4.45 -0.46
C CYS A 122 -12.39 5.48 0.60
N PHE A 123 -11.58 6.51 0.84
CA PHE A 123 -11.83 7.60 1.79
C PHE A 123 -12.66 8.74 1.17
N PHE A 124 -13.68 8.39 0.39
CA PHE A 124 -14.48 9.36 -0.37
C PHE A 124 -15.57 10.09 0.42
N ARG A 125 -15.73 9.76 1.70
CA ARG A 125 -16.69 10.37 2.62
C ARG A 125 -15.94 10.98 3.80
N GLN A 126 -16.33 12.19 4.16
CA GLN A 126 -15.83 12.92 5.32
C GLN A 126 -17.01 13.28 6.22
N ILE A 127 -16.86 13.05 7.52
CA ILE A 127 -17.81 13.53 8.53
C ILE A 127 -17.39 14.95 8.92
N LEU A 128 -18.32 15.89 8.86
CA LEU A 128 -18.12 17.28 9.24
C LEU A 128 -18.44 17.51 10.72
N SER A 129 -18.05 18.68 11.27
CA SER A 129 -18.28 19.02 12.68
C SER A 129 -19.76 19.16 13.06
N ASN A 130 -20.63 19.38 12.07
CA ASN A 130 -22.09 19.41 12.22
C ASN A 130 -22.74 18.04 11.97
N GLU A 131 -21.96 16.95 12.02
CA GLU A 131 -22.41 15.57 11.78
C GLU A 131 -22.91 15.27 10.35
N GLU A 132 -22.81 16.23 9.43
CA GLU A 132 -23.12 15.99 8.01
C GLU A 132 -22.02 15.19 7.30
N VAL A 133 -22.41 14.42 6.29
CA VAL A 133 -21.48 13.67 5.45
C VAL A 133 -21.24 14.43 4.15
N LYS A 134 -19.96 14.77 3.90
CA LYS A 134 -19.48 15.36 2.66
C LYS A 134 -18.77 14.31 1.80
N PHE A 135 -19.07 14.30 0.51
CA PHE A 135 -18.32 13.51 -0.46
C PHE A 135 -17.10 14.30 -0.94
N VAL A 136 -15.90 13.79 -0.65
CA VAL A 136 -14.62 14.41 -1.03
C VAL A 136 -14.30 14.14 -2.50
N TYR A 137 -14.71 12.96 -3.00
CA TYR A 137 -14.75 12.63 -4.41
C TYR A 137 -16.21 12.57 -4.84
N LYS A 138 -16.66 13.57 -5.60
CA LYS A 138 -18.06 13.69 -6.02
C LYS A 138 -18.42 12.66 -7.09
N ASP A 139 -17.50 12.48 -8.04
CA ASP A 139 -17.72 11.63 -9.20
C ASP A 139 -16.97 10.31 -9.08
N LYS A 140 -17.56 9.27 -9.66
CA LYS A 140 -16.89 7.98 -9.85
C LYS A 140 -15.95 8.09 -11.03
N VAL A 141 -14.87 7.34 -10.99
CA VAL A 141 -13.97 7.22 -12.13
C VAL A 141 -14.71 6.51 -13.25
N GLU A 142 -14.87 7.20 -14.38
CA GLU A 142 -15.45 6.61 -15.58
C GLU A 142 -14.44 5.66 -16.23
N GLY A 143 -14.83 4.41 -16.47
CA GLY A 143 -14.05 3.44 -17.24
C GLY A 143 -12.90 2.76 -16.47
N LEU A 144 -13.00 1.43 -16.36
CA LEU A 144 -12.17 0.37 -16.94
C LEU A 144 -12.84 -0.92 -16.45
N LYS A 145 -13.10 -1.84 -17.40
CA LYS A 145 -13.90 -3.04 -17.20
C LYS A 145 -13.16 -4.09 -16.39
#